data_AF-A0A7W9HPC8-F1
#
_entry.id   AF-A0A7W9HPC8-F1
#
_cell.length_a   1.000
_cell.length_b   1.000
_cell.length_c   1.000
_cell.angle_alpha   90.00
_cell.angle_beta   90.00
_cell.angle_gamma   90.00
#
_symmetry.space_group_name_H-M   'P 1'
#
loop_
_entity.id
_entity.type
_entity.pdbx_description
1 polymer ?
#
loop_
_entity_poly.entity_id
_entity_poly.type
_entity_poly.pdbx_seq_one_letter_code
_entity_poly.pdbx_strand_id
1 'polypeptide(L)'
;MNAESIQGWLLAVGVPAEVVSVGAEADNTWCLLPTDEGFEVFWREQGNRYDWAAFTSEDVACHYLFGRLVWAQVVRGAVGVLPQTTQAAQPEAAQPEAGQPETKQPETKQPETKQPEVAPSEA
;
A
#
# COMPACT_ATOMS: atom_id res chain seq x y z
N MET A 1 -4.65 17.21 6.23
CA MET A 1 -5.83 17.21 5.34
C MET A 1 -7.00 17.81 6.11
N ASN A 2 -7.90 18.54 5.47
CA ASN A 2 -9.06 19.16 6.13
C ASN A 2 -10.33 18.99 5.27
N ALA A 3 -11.48 19.40 5.78
CA ALA A 3 -12.78 19.25 5.12
C ALA A 3 -12.86 19.98 3.77
N GLU A 4 -12.15 21.10 3.61
CA GLU A 4 -12.11 21.86 2.35
C GLU A 4 -11.28 21.15 1.27
N SER A 5 -10.21 20.45 1.65
CA SER A 5 -9.27 19.83 0.71
C SER A 5 -9.59 18.38 0.39
N ILE A 6 -10.24 17.64 1.30
CA ILE A 6 -10.44 16.19 1.18
C ILE A 6 -11.18 15.80 -0.10
N GLN A 7 -12.18 16.58 -0.53
CA GLN A 7 -12.95 16.25 -1.72
C GLN A 7 -12.08 16.29 -2.99
N GLY A 8 -11.16 17.24 -3.09
CA GLY A 8 -10.19 17.30 -4.18
C GLY A 8 -9.26 16.09 -4.20
N TRP A 9 -8.76 15.67 -3.03
CA TRP A 9 -7.91 14.48 -2.91
C TRP A 9 -8.66 13.19 -3.27
N LEU A 10 -9.91 13.05 -2.83
CA LEU A 10 -10.78 11.91 -3.16
C LEU A 10 -11.06 11.83 -4.66
N LEU A 11 -11.34 12.95 -5.30
CA LEU A 11 -11.50 13.02 -6.76
C LEU A 11 -10.22 12.61 -7.48
N ALA A 12 -9.06 13.06 -7.01
CA ALA A 12 -7.76 12.72 -7.60
C ALA A 12 -7.44 11.21 -7.57
N VAL A 13 -7.97 10.49 -6.58
CA VAL A 13 -7.82 9.02 -6.47
C VAL A 13 -8.99 8.25 -7.10
N GLY A 14 -9.92 8.93 -7.79
CA GLY A 14 -11.03 8.32 -8.51
C GLY A 14 -12.24 7.98 -7.64
N VAL A 15 -12.38 8.59 -6.46
CA VAL A 15 -13.62 8.51 -5.67
C VAL A 15 -14.60 9.59 -6.17
N PRO A 16 -15.82 9.21 -6.59
CA PRO A 16 -16.81 10.18 -7.06
C PRO A 16 -17.22 11.16 -5.95
N ALA A 17 -17.57 12.39 -6.32
CA ALA A 17 -18.06 13.36 -5.34
C ALA A 17 -19.42 12.95 -4.78
N GLU A 18 -20.26 12.27 -5.56
CA GLU A 18 -21.61 11.86 -5.16
C GLU A 18 -21.65 10.82 -4.04
N VAL A 19 -20.55 10.10 -3.78
CA VAL A 19 -20.49 9.10 -2.69
C VAL A 19 -19.99 9.68 -1.37
N VAL A 20 -19.66 10.98 -1.33
CA VAL A 20 -19.13 11.67 -0.15
C VAL A 20 -19.84 12.99 0.09
N SER A 21 -20.35 13.16 1.30
CA SER A 21 -20.96 14.40 1.77
C SER A 21 -20.14 15.00 2.90
N VAL A 22 -19.73 16.26 2.75
CA VAL A 22 -18.94 17.00 3.75
C VAL A 22 -19.78 18.14 4.30
N GLY A 23 -19.94 18.20 5.63
CA GLY A 23 -20.69 19.23 6.33
C GLY A 23 -22.21 19.08 6.30
N ALA A 24 -22.74 18.11 5.57
CA ALA A 24 -24.17 17.79 5.51
C ALA A 24 -24.41 16.28 5.53
N GLU A 25 -25.55 15.86 6.07
CA GLU A 25 -26.02 14.48 5.94
C GLU A 25 -26.68 14.27 4.59
N ALA A 26 -26.30 13.19 3.90
CA ALA A 26 -26.95 12.73 2.68
C ALA A 26 -27.07 11.20 2.67
N ASP A 27 -28.22 10.67 2.27
CA ASP A 27 -28.41 9.22 2.12
C ASP A 27 -27.51 8.64 1.03
N ASN A 28 -27.09 7.40 1.23
CA ASN A 28 -26.22 6.63 0.34
C ASN A 28 -24.86 7.31 0.10
N THR A 29 -24.35 7.99 1.14
CA THR A 29 -23.03 8.64 1.10
C THR A 29 -22.24 8.43 2.38
N TRP A 30 -20.92 8.54 2.26
CA TRP A 30 -20.05 8.74 3.40
C TRP A 30 -20.14 10.19 3.85
N CYS A 31 -20.64 10.40 5.06
CA CYS A 31 -20.79 11.71 5.65
C CYS A 31 -19.59 12.02 6.56
N LEU A 32 -19.02 13.22 6.40
CA LEU A 32 -18.08 13.84 7.34
C LEU A 32 -18.75 15.09 7.91
N LEU A 33 -19.14 15.06 9.19
CA LEU A 33 -19.88 16.14 9.83
C LEU A 33 -19.09 16.80 10.95
N PRO A 34 -19.00 18.15 10.98
CA PRO A 34 -18.60 18.85 12.18
C PRO A 34 -19.69 18.75 13.25
N THR A 35 -19.28 18.62 14.50
CA THR A 35 -20.11 18.60 15.70
C THR A 35 -19.51 19.53 16.75
N ASP A 36 -20.24 19.75 17.86
CA ASP A 36 -19.75 20.61 18.94
C ASP A 36 -18.49 20.05 19.63
N GLU A 37 -18.28 18.73 19.58
CA GLU A 37 -17.17 18.02 20.22
C GLU A 37 -16.03 17.63 19.26
N GLY A 38 -16.21 17.88 17.95
CA GLY A 38 -15.24 17.48 16.92
C GLY A 38 -15.91 17.13 15.60
N PHE A 39 -15.67 15.91 15.10
CA PHE A 39 -16.10 15.44 13.78
C PHE A 39 -16.59 14.00 13.83
N GLU A 40 -17.68 13.73 13.11
CA GLU A 40 -18.22 12.39 12.92
C GLU A 40 -18.03 11.94 11.48
N VAL A 41 -17.72 10.65 11.30
CA VAL A 41 -17.62 9.98 10.01
C VAL A 41 -18.48 8.73 10.03
N PHE A 42 -19.38 8.60 9.05
CA PHE A 42 -20.26 7.44 8.96
C PHE A 42 -20.80 7.25 7.55
N TRP A 43 -21.21 6.03 7.22
CA TRP A 43 -22.03 5.76 6.04
C TRP A 43 -23.50 5.94 6.40
N ARG A 44 -24.24 6.72 5.62
CA ARG A 44 -25.68 6.92 5.83
C ARG A 44 -26.46 6.12 4.79
N GLU A 45 -27.40 5.30 5.24
CA GLU A 45 -28.27 4.53 4.36
C GLU A 45 -29.66 4.37 4.98
N GLN A 46 -30.69 4.86 4.27
CA GLN A 46 -32.10 4.81 4.70
C GLN A 46 -32.29 5.38 6.11
N GLY A 47 -31.61 6.49 6.42
CA GLY A 47 -31.66 7.12 7.74
C GLY A 47 -30.87 6.42 8.86
N ASN A 48 -30.25 5.27 8.59
CA ASN A 48 -29.35 4.61 9.54
C ASN A 48 -27.90 5.06 9.32
N ARG A 49 -27.14 5.16 10.42
CA ARG A 49 -25.70 5.44 10.40
C ARG A 49 -24.92 4.15 10.64
N TYR A 50 -24.10 3.77 9.68
CA TYR A 50 -23.24 2.60 9.74
C TYR A 50 -21.78 3.03 9.85
N ASP A 51 -20.97 2.13 10.41
CA ASP A 51 -19.53 2.31 10.53
C ASP A 51 -19.12 3.66 11.14
N TRP A 52 -19.91 4.10 12.12
CA TRP A 52 -19.77 5.40 12.77
C TRP A 52 -18.48 5.47 13.58
N ALA A 53 -17.78 6.60 13.42
CA ALA A 53 -16.60 6.95 14.19
C ALA A 53 -16.62 8.45 14.49
N ALA A 54 -16.25 8.82 15.72
CA ALA A 54 -16.12 10.20 16.16
C ALA A 54 -14.66 10.53 16.49
N PHE A 55 -14.26 11.75 16.16
CA PHE A 55 -12.89 12.24 16.31
C PHE A 55 -12.91 13.68 16.83
N THR A 56 -11.98 14.04 17.70
CA THR A 56 -11.85 15.43 18.19
C THR A 56 -11.07 16.33 17.22
N SER A 57 -10.39 15.75 16.24
CA SER A 57 -9.56 16.45 15.27
C SER A 57 -10.10 16.28 13.86
N GLU A 58 -10.29 17.40 13.17
CA GLU A 58 -10.67 17.46 11.75
C GLU A 58 -9.71 16.66 10.88
N ASP A 59 -8.41 16.82 11.09
CA ASP A 59 -7.37 16.19 10.28
C ASP A 59 -7.44 14.66 10.38
N VAL A 60 -7.64 14.14 11.59
CA VAL A 60 -7.75 12.70 11.84
C VAL A 60 -9.02 12.13 11.19
N ALA A 61 -10.15 12.83 11.32
CA ALA A 61 -11.40 12.43 10.67
C ALA A 61 -11.25 12.38 9.14
N CYS A 62 -10.59 13.39 8.56
CA CYS A 62 -10.32 13.46 7.13
C CYS A 62 -9.42 12.30 6.68
N HIS A 63 -8.32 12.02 7.38
CA HIS A 63 -7.43 10.91 7.06
C HIS A 63 -8.13 9.56 7.18
N TYR A 64 -8.98 9.39 8.19
CA TYR A 64 -9.78 8.18 8.38
C TYR A 64 -10.71 7.94 7.18
N LEU A 65 -11.49 8.95 6.80
CA LEU A 65 -12.39 8.86 5.65
C LEU A 65 -11.61 8.59 4.35
N PHE A 66 -10.55 9.36 4.12
CA PHE A 66 -9.69 9.20 2.94
C PHE A 66 -9.13 7.80 2.84
N GLY A 67 -8.54 7.27 3.92
CA GLY A 67 -7.97 5.93 3.95
C GLY A 67 -8.97 4.83 3.61
N ARG A 68 -10.20 4.92 4.14
CA ARG A 68 -11.26 3.94 3.84
C ARG A 68 -11.66 3.92 2.37
N LEU A 69 -11.84 5.10 1.79
CA LEU A 69 -12.29 5.22 0.40
C LEU A 69 -11.17 4.89 -0.59
N VAL A 70 -9.94 5.29 -0.29
CA VAL A 70 -8.76 4.92 -1.07
C VAL A 70 -8.55 3.42 -1.05
N TRP A 71 -8.71 2.75 0.10
CA TRP A 71 -8.60 1.31 0.17
C TRP A 71 -9.58 0.61 -0.77
N ALA A 72 -10.81 1.10 -0.88
CA ALA A 72 -11.77 0.59 -1.86
C ALA A 72 -11.30 0.78 -3.32
N GLN A 73 -10.60 1.87 -3.63
CA GLN A 73 -10.00 2.07 -4.95
C GLN A 73 -8.80 1.16 -5.21
N VAL A 74 -7.99 0.89 -4.19
CA VAL A 74 -6.86 -0.06 -4.27
C VAL A 74 -7.37 -1.47 -4.56
N VAL A 75 -8.39 -1.94 -3.82
CA VAL A 75 -9.00 -3.26 -4.02
C VAL A 75 -9.62 -3.38 -5.42
N ARG A 76 -10.16 -2.29 -5.96
CA ARG A 76 -10.68 -2.23 -7.34
C ARG A 76 -9.60 -2.10 -8.43
N GLY A 77 -8.33 -1.91 -8.05
CA GLY A 77 -7.21 -1.70 -8.98
C GLY A 77 -7.17 -0.32 -9.63
N ALA A 78 -8.00 0.63 -9.18
CA ALA A 78 -8.02 2.01 -9.68
C ALA A 78 -6.84 2.83 -9.14
N VAL A 79 -6.35 2.49 -7.95
CA VAL A 79 -5.11 3.04 -7.36
C VAL A 79 -4.11 1.91 -7.22
N GLY A 80 -2.91 2.07 -7.77
CA GLY A 80 -1.90 1.01 -7.82
C GLY A 80 -0.47 1.56 -7.83
N VAL A 81 0.49 0.64 -7.79
CA VAL A 81 1.91 0.99 -7.85
C VAL A 81 2.21 1.58 -9.23
N LEU A 82 2.83 2.76 -9.27
CA LEU A 82 3.35 3.30 -10.52
C LEU A 82 4.32 2.27 -11.10
N PRO A 83 4.28 1.99 -12.42
CA PRO A 83 5.27 1.12 -13.03
C PRO A 83 6.64 1.67 -12.67
N GLN A 84 7.45 0.88 -11.96
CA GLN A 84 8.84 1.24 -11.79
C GLN A 84 9.42 1.22 -13.19
N THR A 85 9.77 2.39 -13.71
CA THR A 85 10.71 2.49 -14.81
C THR A 85 11.97 1.82 -14.31
N THR A 86 12.12 0.53 -14.61
CA THR A 86 13.41 -0.11 -14.63
C THR A 86 14.19 0.73 -15.62
N GLN A 87 15.02 1.63 -15.11
CA GLN A 87 15.93 2.41 -15.92
C GLN A 87 16.74 1.38 -16.70
N ALA A 88 16.42 1.22 -17.99
CA ALA A 88 17.19 0.40 -18.89
C ALA A 88 18.65 0.82 -18.71
N ALA A 89 19.49 -0.18 -18.46
CA ALA A 89 20.92 -0.04 -18.26
C ALA A 89 21.48 1.13 -19.09
N GLN A 90 22.06 2.13 -18.42
CA GLN A 90 22.99 3.02 -19.08
C GLN A 90 24.04 2.15 -19.76
N PRO A 91 24.40 2.40 -21.04
CA PRO A 91 25.56 1.75 -21.60
C PRO A 91 26.76 2.25 -20.82
N GLU A 92 27.28 1.38 -19.94
CA GLU A 92 28.57 1.52 -19.31
C GLU A 92 29.58 1.78 -20.43
N ALA A 93 30.14 2.99 -20.44
CA ALA A 93 31.14 3.40 -21.42
C ALA A 93 32.24 2.35 -21.43
N ALA A 94 32.49 1.78 -22.61
CA ALA A 94 33.49 0.75 -22.86
C ALA A 94 34.79 1.01 -22.08
N GLN A 95 35.03 0.21 -21.05
CA GLN A 95 36.36 0.08 -20.46
C GLN A 95 37.23 -0.71 -21.45
N PRO A 96 38.48 -0.28 -21.72
CA PRO A 96 39.36 -1.03 -22.58
C PRO A 96 39.77 -2.33 -21.88
N GLU A 97 39.57 -3.44 -22.59
CA GLU A 97 40.04 -4.77 -22.24
C GLU A 97 41.57 -4.74 -22.12
N ALA A 98 42.09 -4.62 -20.89
CA ALA A 98 43.48 -4.94 -20.58
C ALA A 98 43.54 -6.46 -20.35
N GLY A 99 44.29 -7.13 -21.23
CA GLY A 99 44.30 -8.58 -21.40
C GLY A 99 44.50 -9.41 -20.12
N GLN A 100 43.76 -10.51 -20.04
CA GLN A 100 43.97 -11.57 -19.07
C GLN A 100 45.24 -12.37 -19.42
N PRO A 101 46.14 -12.66 -18.47
CA PRO A 101 47.03 -13.80 -18.62
C PRO A 101 46.27 -15.07 -18.19
N GLU A 102 46.23 -16.06 -19.09
CA GLU A 102 45.82 -17.43 -18.76
C GLU A 102 46.72 -18.00 -17.65
N THR A 103 46.15 -18.22 -16.46
CA THR A 103 46.78 -19.08 -15.44
C THR A 103 45.95 -20.33 -15.22
N LYS A 104 46.58 -21.47 -15.54
CA LYS A 104 46.05 -22.82 -15.48
C LYS A 104 45.55 -23.20 -14.07
N GLN A 105 44.45 -23.94 -14.08
CA GLN A 105 43.74 -24.62 -13.00
C GLN A 105 44.65 -25.53 -12.15
N PRO A 106 44.32 -25.73 -10.87
CA PRO A 106 44.46 -27.06 -10.29
C PRO A 106 43.12 -27.59 -9.78
N GLU A 107 42.75 -28.77 -10.27
CA GLU A 107 41.69 -29.59 -9.72
C GLU A 107 41.96 -29.91 -8.24
N THR A 108 41.06 -29.51 -7.36
CA THR A 108 41.06 -29.96 -5.96
C THR A 108 39.99 -31.03 -5.80
N LYS A 109 40.47 -32.23 -5.45
CA LYS A 109 39.68 -33.43 -5.22
C LYS A 109 38.69 -33.23 -4.07
N GLN A 110 37.46 -33.67 -4.32
CA GLN A 110 36.35 -33.79 -3.39
C GLN A 110 36.70 -34.73 -2.23
N PRO A 111 36.48 -34.36 -0.95
CA PRO A 111 36.45 -35.34 0.12
C PRO A 111 35.04 -35.91 0.28
N GLU A 112 34.90 -37.23 0.09
CA GLU A 112 33.74 -38.01 0.50
C GLU A 112 33.58 -37.95 2.03
N THR A 113 32.51 -37.32 2.50
CA THR A 113 32.07 -37.40 3.89
C THR A 113 31.23 -38.65 4.09
N LYS A 114 31.82 -39.64 4.76
CA LYS A 114 31.13 -40.86 5.23
C LYS A 114 29.97 -40.49 6.16
N GLN A 115 28.80 -41.01 5.81
CA GLN A 115 27.56 -40.99 6.59
C GLN A 115 27.71 -41.93 7.80
N PRO A 116 27.43 -41.51 9.04
CA PRO A 116 27.29 -42.46 10.14
C PRO A 116 25.89 -43.10 10.11
N GLU A 117 25.90 -44.42 10.05
CA GLU A 117 24.78 -45.34 10.17
C GLU A 117 24.22 -45.28 11.61
N VAL A 118 22.92 -44.99 11.75
CA VAL A 118 22.21 -45.02 13.04
C VAL A 118 21.42 -46.33 13.09
N ALA A 119 21.85 -47.26 13.94
CA ALA A 119 21.12 -48.48 14.24
C ALA A 119 19.91 -48.18 15.16
N PRO A 120 18.78 -48.90 15.01
CA PRO A 120 17.64 -48.75 15.89
C PRO A 120 17.84 -49.57 17.18
N SER A 121 17.41 -49.05 18.32
CA SER A 121 17.17 -49.87 19.50
C SER A 121 15.91 -49.41 20.21
N GLU A 122 14.90 -50.26 20.16
CA GLU A 122 13.70 -50.28 20.99
C GLU A 122 14.06 -50.57 22.46
N ALA A 123 13.29 -49.98 23.39
CA ALA A 123 12.72 -50.57 24.60
C ALA A 123 12.07 -49.48 25.48
#